data_AF-A0A1X7RH32-F1
#
_entry.id   AF-A0A1X7RH32-F1
#
_cell.length_a   1.000
_cell.length_b   1.000
_cell.length_c   1.000
_cell.angle_alpha   90.00
_cell.angle_beta   90.00
_cell.angle_gamma   90.00
#
_symmetry.space_group_name_H-M   'P 1'
#
loop_
_entity.id
_entity.type
_entity.pdbx_description
1 polymer ?
#
loop_
_entity_poly.entity_id
_entity_poly.type
_entity_poly.pdbx_seq_one_letter_code
_entity_poly.pdbx_strand_id
1 'polypeptide(L)'
;MVYEDVVLDGSYLLKAGSVLQMSAPSINSEQRHWGKQAADYDPVHFQKDAADVPANKPRATSFMSFGASPNICPGRHFAAAEILSVVAMLLMRVDMIPVKGYWWTPRLNAWAIAASMTPPIEEYPVKIGPRKEVQGIEWDFVVSGKKDRFELITG
;
A
#
# COMPACT_ATOMS: atom_id res chain seq x y z
N MET A 1 -7.29 2.91 -22.17
CA MET A 1 -7.68 3.72 -23.34
C MET A 1 -9.16 3.53 -23.56
N VAL A 2 -9.87 4.58 -23.96
CA VAL A 2 -11.29 4.52 -24.33
C VAL A 2 -11.36 4.04 -25.78
N TYR A 3 -11.94 2.85 -26.01
CA TYR A 3 -11.97 2.24 -27.35
C TYR A 3 -13.10 2.77 -28.23
N GLU A 4 -14.21 3.17 -27.62
CA GLU A 4 -15.40 3.71 -28.29
C GLU A 4 -16.00 4.85 -27.46
N ASP A 5 -16.77 5.73 -28.11
CA ASP A 5 -17.49 6.80 -27.41
C ASP A 5 -18.46 6.19 -26.39
N VAL A 6 -18.34 6.61 -25.13
CA VAL A 6 -19.16 6.08 -24.02
C VAL A 6 -19.60 7.19 -23.09
N VAL A 7 -20.84 7.14 -22.62
CA VAL A 7 -21.36 8.05 -21.60
C VAL A 7 -21.35 7.36 -20.24
N LEU A 8 -20.54 7.84 -19.31
CA LEU A 8 -20.52 7.39 -17.92
C LEU A 8 -21.55 8.15 -17.09
N ASP A 9 -22.27 7.42 -16.23
CA ASP A 9 -23.27 7.97 -15.29
C ASP A 9 -24.31 8.89 -15.95
N GLY A 10 -24.64 8.61 -17.22
CA GLY A 10 -25.56 9.42 -18.03
C GLY A 10 -25.12 10.86 -18.31
N SER A 11 -23.94 11.28 -17.84
CA SER A 11 -23.56 12.70 -17.76
C SER A 11 -22.17 13.01 -18.33
N TYR A 12 -21.28 12.03 -18.42
CA TYR A 12 -19.88 12.25 -18.81
C TYR A 12 -19.54 11.49 -20.10
N LEU A 13 -19.49 12.21 -21.22
CA LEU A 13 -19.06 11.65 -22.50
C LEU A 13 -17.54 11.50 -22.53
N LEU A 14 -17.06 10.26 -22.66
CA LEU A 14 -15.69 9.93 -22.96
C LEU A 14 -15.56 9.59 -24.43
N LYS A 15 -14.65 10.29 -25.13
CA LYS A 15 -14.39 10.08 -26.55
C LYS A 15 -13.43 8.93 -26.80
N ALA A 16 -13.68 8.15 -27.85
CA ALA A 16 -12.76 7.15 -28.37
C ALA A 16 -11.36 7.75 -28.57
N GLY A 17 -10.32 6.99 -28.23
CA GLY A 17 -8.92 7.43 -28.27
C GLY A 17 -8.45 8.19 -27.03
N SER A 18 -9.34 8.60 -26.13
CA SER A 18 -8.94 9.28 -24.88
C SER A 18 -8.29 8.32 -23.88
N VAL A 19 -7.47 8.87 -22.99
CA VAL A 19 -6.92 8.15 -21.83
C VAL A 19 -7.74 8.49 -20.59
N LEU A 20 -8.39 7.49 -20.01
CA LEU A 20 -9.03 7.58 -18.70
C LEU A 20 -8.03 7.13 -17.63
N GLN A 21 -7.73 7.99 -16.67
CA GLN A 21 -6.86 7.70 -15.52
C GLN A 21 -7.68 7.75 -14.24
N MET A 22 -7.57 6.71 -13.42
CA MET A 22 -8.17 6.64 -12.09
C MET A 22 -7.10 6.93 -11.05
N SER A 23 -7.24 8.04 -10.32
CA SER A 23 -6.28 8.42 -9.29
C SER A 23 -6.40 7.53 -8.05
N ALA A 24 -5.56 6.50 -7.98
CA ALA A 24 -5.48 5.63 -6.81
C ALA A 24 -5.11 6.39 -5.52
N PRO A 25 -4.15 7.34 -5.49
CA PRO A 25 -3.88 8.13 -4.28
C PRO A 25 -5.12 8.88 -3.78
N SER A 26 -5.89 9.50 -4.68
CA SER A 26 -7.11 10.23 -4.32
C SER A 26 -8.21 9.32 -3.79
N ILE A 27 -8.42 8.15 -4.43
CA ILE A 27 -9.43 7.18 -3.99
C ILE A 27 -9.06 6.56 -2.63
N ASN A 28 -7.77 6.28 -2.41
CA ASN A 28 -7.23 5.71 -1.18
C ASN A 28 -7.27 6.66 0.03
N SER A 29 -7.46 7.96 -0.19
CA SER A 29 -7.59 8.97 0.88
C SER A 29 -8.98 9.62 0.94
N GLU A 30 -9.95 9.12 0.18
CA GLU A 30 -11.29 9.70 0.11
C GLU A 30 -12.08 9.45 1.41
N GLN A 31 -12.44 10.52 2.12
CA GLN A 31 -13.10 10.45 3.43
C GLN A 31 -14.44 9.71 3.37
N ARG A 32 -15.15 9.76 2.24
CA ARG A 32 -16.38 8.99 2.04
C ARG A 32 -16.17 7.48 2.21
N HIS A 33 -14.98 6.97 1.87
CA HIS A 33 -14.66 5.55 1.97
C HIS A 33 -13.87 5.20 3.23
N TRP A 34 -13.01 6.11 3.68
CA TRP A 34 -12.00 5.87 4.71
C TRP A 34 -12.25 6.64 6.02
N GLY A 35 -13.36 7.37 6.12
CA GLY A 35 -13.72 8.14 7.30
C GLY A 35 -13.02 9.50 7.39
N LYS A 36 -13.29 10.25 8.47
CA LYS A 36 -12.79 11.63 8.64
C LYS A 36 -11.27 11.70 8.76
N GLN A 37 -10.65 10.64 9.29
CA GLN A 37 -9.21 10.52 9.53
C GLN A 37 -8.49 9.84 8.34
N ALA A 38 -9.07 9.86 7.14
CA ALA A 38 -8.49 9.21 5.94
C ALA A 38 -7.09 9.70 5.54
N ALA A 39 -6.70 10.90 5.99
CA ALA A 39 -5.38 11.46 5.76
C ALA A 39 -4.34 11.01 6.81
N ASP A 40 -4.80 10.47 7.93
CA ASP A 40 -3.96 10.09 9.06
C ASP A 40 -3.56 8.61 8.95
N TYR A 41 -2.33 8.30 9.37
CA TYR A 41 -1.88 6.91 9.43
C TYR A 41 -2.48 6.21 10.66
N ASP A 42 -3.39 5.27 10.42
CA ASP A 42 -3.97 4.40 11.45
C ASP A 42 -3.66 2.92 11.13
N PRO A 43 -2.77 2.25 11.90
CA PRO A 43 -2.39 0.86 11.66
C PRO A 43 -3.52 -0.14 11.95
N VAL A 44 -4.56 0.26 12.70
CA VAL A 44 -5.69 -0.62 13.05
C VAL A 44 -6.92 -0.37 12.17
N HIS A 45 -6.86 0.56 11.22
CA HIS A 45 -7.98 0.96 10.35
C HIS A 45 -8.63 -0.20 9.58
N PHE A 46 -7.84 -1.23 9.23
CA PHE A 46 -8.31 -2.39 8.48
C PHE A 46 -8.86 -3.52 9.37
N GLN A 47 -8.86 -3.34 10.69
CA GLN A 47 -9.40 -4.33 11.64
C GLN A 47 -10.93 -4.27 11.64
N LYS A 48 -11.56 -5.42 11.90
CA LYS A 48 -13.04 -5.55 11.86
C LYS A 48 -13.75 -4.69 12.91
N ASP A 49 -13.07 -4.38 14.01
CA ASP A 49 -13.61 -3.68 15.18
C ASP A 49 -13.10 -2.22 15.28
N ALA A 50 -12.50 -1.68 14.21
CA ALA A 50 -12.05 -0.29 14.18
C ALA A 50 -13.27 0.65 14.27
N ALA A 51 -13.30 1.48 15.32
CA ALA A 51 -14.46 2.25 15.76
C ALA A 51 -14.99 3.29 14.75
N ASP A 52 -14.18 3.66 13.74
CA ASP A 52 -14.46 4.75 12.80
C ASP A 52 -14.66 4.30 11.34
N VAL A 53 -14.65 3.00 11.06
CA VAL A 53 -14.99 2.50 9.72
C VAL A 53 -16.51 2.54 9.58
N PRO A 54 -17.08 3.23 8.57
CA PRO A 54 -18.52 3.22 8.33
C PRO A 54 -19.05 1.79 8.33
N ALA A 55 -20.27 1.57 8.84
CA ALA A 55 -20.90 0.23 8.91
C ALA A 55 -20.86 -0.54 7.56
N ASN A 56 -20.67 0.18 6.46
CA ASN A 56 -20.24 -0.36 5.18
C ASN A 56 -18.71 -0.34 5.08
N LYS A 57 -18.07 -1.51 5.31
CA LYS A 57 -16.66 -1.74 5.02
C LYS A 57 -16.25 -1.09 3.69
N PRO A 58 -15.05 -0.48 3.58
CA PRO A 58 -14.58 0.05 2.31
C PRO A 58 -14.71 -1.05 1.26
N ARG A 59 -15.41 -0.75 0.16
CA ARG A 59 -15.59 -1.71 -0.93
C ARG A 59 -14.19 -2.12 -1.41
N ALA A 60 -14.02 -3.33 -1.92
CA ALA A 60 -12.74 -3.76 -2.50
C ALA A 60 -12.21 -2.75 -3.56
N THR A 61 -13.11 -2.00 -4.19
CA THR A 61 -12.82 -0.93 -5.16
C THR A 61 -12.31 0.38 -4.55
N SER A 62 -12.39 0.56 -3.23
CA SER A 62 -11.90 1.74 -2.52
C SER A 62 -10.40 1.62 -2.18
N PHE A 63 -9.84 0.40 -2.19
CA PHE A 63 -8.40 0.16 -2.00
C PHE A 63 -7.73 -0.15 -3.34
N MET A 64 -7.15 0.87 -3.96
CA MET A 64 -6.63 0.85 -5.33
C MET A 64 -5.13 0.55 -5.43
N SER A 65 -4.46 0.19 -4.33
CA SER A 65 -3.00 0.01 -4.30
C SER A 65 -2.48 -1.09 -5.23
N PHE A 66 -3.31 -2.11 -5.50
CA PHE A 66 -3.03 -3.17 -6.47
C PHE A 66 -3.90 -3.07 -7.74
N GLY A 67 -4.59 -1.96 -7.95
CA GLY A 67 -5.56 -1.77 -9.02
C GLY A 67 -6.95 -2.31 -8.69
N ALA A 68 -7.83 -2.29 -9.69
CA ALA A 68 -9.21 -2.74 -9.60
C ALA A 68 -9.55 -3.66 -10.78
N SER A 69 -10.55 -4.53 -10.56
CA SER A 69 -11.06 -5.43 -11.59
C SER A 69 -11.48 -4.64 -12.85
N PRO A 70 -11.19 -5.13 -14.07
CA PRO A 70 -10.58 -6.42 -14.40
C PRO A 70 -9.04 -6.43 -14.34
N ASN A 71 -8.39 -5.27 -14.23
CA ASN A 71 -6.94 -5.12 -14.34
C ASN A 71 -6.28 -4.97 -12.95
N ILE A 72 -6.26 -6.05 -12.19
CA ILE A 72 -5.58 -6.12 -10.88
C ILE A 72 -4.16 -6.63 -11.07
N CYS A 73 -3.20 -6.10 -10.29
CA CYS A 73 -1.83 -6.59 -10.26
C CYS A 73 -1.80 -8.12 -10.01
N PRO A 74 -1.27 -8.92 -10.96
CA PRO A 74 -1.19 -10.37 -10.80
C PRO A 74 -0.22 -10.77 -9.69
N GLY A 75 0.81 -9.94 -9.43
CA GLY A 75 1.82 -10.16 -8.38
C GLY A 75 1.42 -9.70 -6.98
N ARG A 76 0.18 -9.24 -6.74
CA ARG A 76 -0.23 -8.66 -5.44
C ARG A 76 0.01 -9.59 -4.24
N HIS A 77 -0.17 -10.90 -4.42
CA HIS A 77 0.01 -11.89 -3.34
C HIS A 77 1.49 -12.11 -3.05
N PHE A 78 2.29 -12.24 -4.09
CA PHE A 78 3.75 -12.31 -3.99
C PHE A 78 4.32 -11.06 -3.32
N ALA A 79 3.97 -9.87 -3.82
CA ALA A 79 4.42 -8.59 -3.26
C ALA A 79 4.01 -8.41 -1.80
N ALA A 80 2.77 -8.76 -1.44
CA ALA A 80 2.31 -8.68 -0.05
C ALA A 80 3.13 -9.60 0.87
N ALA A 81 3.41 -10.83 0.43
CA ALA A 81 4.19 -11.77 1.21
C ALA A 81 5.64 -11.30 1.38
N GLU A 82 6.30 -10.83 0.32
CA GLU A 82 7.65 -10.27 0.39
C GLU A 82 7.73 -9.05 1.32
N ILE A 83 6.79 -8.10 1.19
CA ILE A 83 6.74 -6.91 2.05
C ILE A 83 6.58 -7.32 3.51
N LEU A 84 5.65 -8.23 3.82
CA LEU A 84 5.42 -8.70 5.18
C LEU A 84 6.63 -9.45 5.74
N SER A 85 7.28 -10.30 4.94
CA SER A 85 8.51 -10.98 5.35
C SER A 85 9.63 -9.99 5.66
N VAL A 86 9.87 -9.01 4.78
CA VAL A 86 10.89 -7.98 5.00
C VAL A 86 10.57 -7.14 6.23
N VAL A 87 9.33 -6.69 6.40
CA VAL A 87 8.91 -5.93 7.58
C VAL A 87 9.10 -6.75 8.85
N ALA A 88 8.72 -8.03 8.86
CA ALA A 88 8.94 -8.92 10.00
C ALA A 88 10.43 -9.06 10.32
N MET A 89 11.29 -9.24 9.31
CA MET A 89 12.74 -9.31 9.48
C MET A 89 13.31 -8.01 10.08
N LEU A 90 12.88 -6.86 9.57
CA LEU A 90 13.31 -5.56 10.09
C LEU A 90 12.88 -5.39 11.55
N LEU A 91 11.62 -5.66 11.87
CA LEU A 91 11.09 -5.53 13.23
C LEU A 91 11.81 -6.43 14.23
N MET A 92 12.14 -7.67 13.84
CA MET A 92 12.76 -8.66 14.72
C MET A 92 14.26 -8.46 14.93
N ARG A 93 14.97 -7.89 13.95
CA ARG A 93 16.44 -7.96 13.92
C ARG A 93 17.13 -6.62 14.11
N VAL A 94 16.48 -5.51 13.74
CA VAL A 94 17.15 -4.21 13.72
C VAL A 94 16.38 -3.14 14.48
N ASP A 95 17.16 -2.23 15.06
CA ASP A 95 16.67 -0.94 15.51
C ASP A 95 16.91 0.09 14.40
N MET A 96 15.90 0.92 14.15
CA MET A 96 15.91 1.96 13.13
C MET A 96 15.72 3.32 13.80
N ILE A 97 16.67 4.23 13.59
CA ILE A 97 16.66 5.56 14.20
C ILE A 97 16.85 6.61 13.10
N PRO A 98 16.01 7.65 13.01
CA PRO A 98 16.15 8.68 11.99
C PRO A 98 17.44 9.46 12.23
N VAL A 99 18.22 9.73 11.17
CA VAL A 99 19.48 10.46 11.30
C VAL A 99 19.28 11.86 11.88
N LYS A 100 18.14 12.49 11.60
CA LYS A 100 17.76 13.81 12.12
C LYS A 100 17.35 13.80 13.61
N GLY A 101 17.23 12.64 14.24
CA GLY A 101 16.78 12.49 15.62
C GLY A 101 15.26 12.53 15.82
N TYR A 102 14.49 12.84 14.77
CA TYR A 102 13.02 12.78 14.76
C TYR A 102 12.52 12.23 13.43
N TRP A 103 11.33 11.62 13.44
CA TRP A 103 10.65 11.15 12.23
C TRP A 103 9.90 12.31 11.57
N TRP A 104 9.93 12.37 10.24
CA TRP A 104 9.18 13.37 9.47
C TRP A 104 8.48 12.71 8.28
N THR A 105 7.51 13.40 7.69
CA THR A 105 6.90 12.99 6.42
C THR A 105 7.74 13.53 5.28
N PRO A 106 8.33 12.69 4.41
CA PRO A 106 9.13 13.16 3.30
C PRO A 106 8.25 13.91 2.29
N ARG A 107 8.86 14.84 1.55
CA ARG A 107 8.20 15.41 0.37
C ARG A 107 7.89 14.30 -0.64
N LEU A 108 6.67 14.32 -1.17
CA LEU A 108 6.18 13.32 -2.12
C LEU A 108 6.14 13.88 -3.53
N ASN A 109 6.38 13.04 -4.52
CA ASN A 109 6.30 13.37 -5.94
C ASN A 109 4.85 13.30 -6.44
N ALA A 110 4.10 14.39 -6.29
CA ALA A 110 2.72 14.50 -6.77
C ALA A 110 2.56 14.31 -8.30
N TRP A 111 3.65 14.46 -9.06
CA TRP A 111 3.64 14.27 -10.53
C TRP A 111 3.68 12.80 -10.95
N ALA A 112 3.87 11.87 -10.00
CA ALA A 112 3.76 10.43 -10.25
C ALA A 112 2.30 9.98 -10.40
N ILE A 113 1.53 10.65 -11.26
CA ILE A 113 0.07 10.48 -11.42
C ILE A 113 -0.35 9.08 -11.85
N ALA A 114 0.55 8.32 -12.48
CA ALA A 114 0.32 6.95 -12.88
C ALA A 114 0.63 5.93 -11.76
N ALA A 115 1.32 6.34 -10.69
CA ALA A 115 1.66 5.46 -9.59
C ALA A 115 0.45 5.29 -8.65
N SER A 116 0.30 4.09 -8.08
CA SER A 116 -0.75 3.83 -7.10
C SER A 116 -0.49 4.49 -5.75
N MET A 117 0.77 4.84 -5.49
CA MET A 117 1.25 5.53 -4.30
C MET A 117 2.18 6.67 -4.73
N THR A 118 2.16 7.78 -4.00
CA THR A 118 3.01 8.94 -4.28
C THR A 118 4.40 8.71 -3.68
N PRO A 119 5.45 8.46 -4.49
CA PRO A 119 6.76 8.12 -3.96
C PRO A 119 7.44 9.34 -3.32
N PRO A 120 8.35 9.14 -2.35
CA PRO A 120 9.16 10.24 -1.82
C PRO A 120 10.10 10.80 -2.90
N ILE A 121 10.32 12.11 -2.90
CA ILE A 121 11.27 12.81 -3.80
C ILE A 121 12.60 13.15 -3.10
N GLU A 122 12.66 12.96 -1.79
CA GLU A 122 13.83 13.27 -0.98
C GLU A 122 14.37 12.04 -0.28
N GLU A 123 15.64 12.11 0.08
CA GLU A 123 16.27 11.06 0.88
C GLU A 123 15.65 11.00 2.27
N TYR A 124 15.53 9.76 2.77
CA TYR A 124 15.05 9.49 4.12
C TYR A 124 16.12 8.74 4.91
N PRO A 125 17.20 9.43 5.34
CA PRO A 125 18.34 8.78 5.98
C PRO A 125 17.97 8.21 7.36
N VAL A 126 18.16 6.90 7.50
CA VAL A 126 17.90 6.12 8.73
C VAL A 126 19.16 5.34 9.09
N LYS A 127 19.54 5.36 10.37
CA LYS A 127 20.56 4.47 10.92
C LYS A 127 19.90 3.14 11.26
N ILE A 128 20.45 2.06 10.73
CA ILE A 128 19.98 0.70 10.98
C ILE A 128 21.11 -0.04 11.70
N GLY A 129 20.81 -0.66 12.83
CA GLY A 129 21.76 -1.47 13.60
C GLY A 129 21.08 -2.70 14.19
N PRO A 130 21.83 -3.78 14.50
CA PRO A 130 21.26 -4.95 15.12
C PRO A 130 20.69 -4.61 16.50
N ARG A 131 19.48 -5.13 16.78
CA ARG A 131 18.86 -5.06 18.11
C ARG A 131 19.77 -5.68 19.15
N LYS A 132 19.88 -5.03 20.31
CA LYS A 132 20.76 -5.48 21.41
C LYS A 132 20.37 -6.88 21.90
N GLU A 133 19.07 -7.18 21.94
CA GLU A 133 18.49 -8.42 22.45
C GLU A 133 18.86 -9.63 21.59
N VAL A 134 19.22 -9.41 20.32
CA VAL A 134 19.54 -10.48 19.37
C VAL A 134 21.00 -10.48 18.92
N GLN A 135 21.86 -9.71 19.60
CA GLN A 135 23.30 -9.72 19.35
C GLN A 135 23.91 -11.07 19.69
N GLY A 136 24.69 -11.63 18.76
CA GLY A 136 25.31 -12.95 18.91
C GLY A 136 24.39 -14.14 18.64
N ILE A 137 23.12 -13.91 18.31
CA ILE A 137 22.20 -14.97 17.86
C ILE A 137 22.38 -15.17 16.35
N GLU A 138 22.63 -16.42 15.95
CA GLU A 138 22.56 -16.82 14.55
C GLU A 138 21.09 -17.02 14.15
N TRP A 139 20.69 -16.36 13.08
CA TRP A 139 19.33 -16.39 12.58
C TRP A 139 19.30 -17.11 11.25
N ASP A 140 18.35 -18.02 11.13
CA ASP A 140 17.98 -18.65 9.87
C ASP A 140 16.54 -18.30 9.49
N PHE A 141 16.28 -18.12 8.20
CA PHE A 141 14.97 -17.81 7.66
C PHE A 141 14.53 -18.94 6.74
N VAL A 142 13.73 -19.84 7.30
CA VAL A 142 13.25 -21.01 6.56
C VAL A 142 11.85 -20.72 6.03
N VAL A 143 11.72 -20.64 4.71
CA VAL A 143 10.41 -20.64 4.04
C VAL A 143 9.82 -22.04 4.17
N SER A 144 8.83 -22.21 5.04
CA SER A 144 8.38 -23.54 5.48
C SER A 144 7.68 -24.39 4.40
N GLY A 145 7.44 -23.87 3.18
CA GLY A 145 6.82 -24.58 2.06
C GLY A 145 5.40 -25.12 2.32
N LYS A 146 4.87 -24.93 3.53
CA LYS A 146 3.50 -25.29 3.91
C LYS A 146 2.52 -24.36 3.20
N LYS A 147 1.33 -24.88 2.88
CA LYS A 147 0.21 -24.08 2.36
C LYS A 147 -0.12 -22.95 3.34
N ASP A 148 0.40 -21.76 3.08
CA ASP A 148 -0.08 -20.54 3.68
C ASP A 148 -1.49 -20.25 3.16
N ARG A 149 -2.26 -19.45 3.90
CA ARG A 149 -3.60 -18.97 3.55
C ARG A 149 -3.59 -18.20 2.22
N PHE A 150 -2.43 -17.72 1.79
CA PHE A 150 -2.15 -17.19 0.47
C PHE A 150 -0.96 -17.97 -0.10
N GLU A 151 -1.17 -18.77 -1.15
CA GLU A 151 -0.05 -19.41 -1.85
C GLU A 151 0.91 -18.30 -2.32
N LEU A 152 2.09 -18.26 -1.70
CA LEU A 152 3.24 -17.56 -2.25
C LEU A 152 3.46 -18.17 -3.63
N ILE A 153 3.07 -17.45 -4.68
CA ILE A 153 3.41 -17.82 -6.06
C ILE A 153 4.90 -17.54 -6.21
N THR A 154 5.73 -18.36 -5.57
CA THR A 154 7.12 -18.52 -5.92
C THR A 154 7.11 -19.50 -7.09
N GLY A 155 7.30 -18.97 -8.30
CA GLY A 155 7.61 -19.81 -9.46
C GLY A 155 8.93 -20.54 -9.29
#